data_AF-A0A7C4UCS0-F1
#
_entry.id   AF-A0A7C4UCS0-F1
#
_cell.length_a   1.000
_cell.length_b   1.000
_cell.length_c   1.000
_cell.angle_alpha   90.00
_cell.angle_beta   90.00
_cell.angle_gamma   90.00
#
_symmetry.space_group_name_H-M   'P 1'
#
loop_
_entity.id
_entity.type
_entity.pdbx_description
1 polymer ?
#
loop_
_entity_poly.entity_id
_entity_poly.type
_entity_poly.pdbx_seq_one_letter_code
_entity_poly.pdbx_strand_id
1 'polypeptide(L)' 'MAQLQVYNTLTRKKEPFPKKPGETVTMYVCGPTVYKPSHIGHMVGSVIFDTVKRYLTYLGY' A
#
# COMPACT_ATOMS: atom_id res chain seq x y z
N MET A 1 17.40 7.85 -9.86
CA MET A 1 16.64 6.80 -9.15
C MET A 1 15.54 6.30 -10.06
N ALA A 2 15.29 4.99 -10.10
CA ALA A 2 14.20 4.45 -10.92
C ALA A 2 12.84 4.95 -10.41
N GLN A 3 11.91 5.21 -11.33
CA GLN A 3 10.56 5.65 -10.99
C GLN A 3 9.82 4.57 -10.20
N LEU A 4 9.13 4.93 -9.12
CA LEU A 4 8.30 4.00 -8.35
C LEU A 4 7.22 3.40 -9.26
N GLN A 5 7.11 2.08 -9.24
CA GLN A 5 6.08 1.34 -9.97
C GLN A 5 5.25 0.49 -9.01
N VAL A 6 3.94 0.44 -9.25
CA VAL A 6 2.98 -0.37 -8.49
C VAL A 6 2.31 -1.35 -9.44
N TYR A 7 2.11 -2.59 -9.01
CA TYR A 7 1.33 -3.54 -9.77
C TYR A 7 -0.16 -3.18 -9.66
N ASN A 8 -0.77 -2.83 -10.79
CA ASN A 8 -2.19 -2.50 -10.85
C ASN A 8 -2.99 -3.74 -11.24
N THR A 9 -3.79 -4.27 -10.30
CA THR A 9 -4.62 -5.46 -10.53
C THR A 9 -5.64 -5.28 -11.65
N LEU A 10 -6.11 -4.05 -11.90
CA LEU A 10 -7.08 -3.75 -12.97
C LEU A 10 -6.50 -4.01 -14.36
N THR A 11 -5.23 -3.66 -14.58
CA THR A 11 -4.53 -3.78 -15.87
C THR A 11 -3.57 -4.97 -15.93
N ARG A 12 -3.31 -5.60 -14.77
CA ARG A 12 -2.39 -6.72 -14.55
C ARG A 12 -0.94 -6.41 -14.93
N LYS A 13 -0.53 -5.15 -14.81
CA LYS A 13 0.81 -4.67 -15.16
C LYS A 13 1.43 -3.84 -14.03
N LYS A 14 2.76 -3.73 -14.03
CA LYS A 14 3.45 -2.72 -13.25
C LYS A 14 3.32 -1.39 -13.96
N GLU A 15 2.78 -0.40 -13.28
CA GLU A 15 2.54 0.94 -13.81
C GLU A 15 3.28 1.97 -12.96
N PRO A 16 3.70 3.11 -13.55
CA PRO A 16 4.24 4.22 -12.77
C PRO A 16 3.27 4.66 -11.69
N PHE A 17 3.78 4.91 -10.48
CA PHE A 17 2.97 5.47 -9.41
C PHE A 17 2.48 6.87 -9.82
N PRO A 18 1.16 7.16 -9.73
CA PRO A 18 0.59 8.36 -10.35
C PRO A 18 0.92 9.66 -9.62
N LYS A 19 1.44 9.58 -8.39
CA LYS A 19 1.84 10.73 -7.57
C LYS A 19 3.34 10.99 -7.67
N LYS A 20 3.76 12.21 -7.34
CA LYS A 20 5.16 12.61 -7.20
C LYS A 20 5.49 12.85 -5.72
N PRO A 21 6.78 12.78 -5.33
CA PRO A 21 7.19 13.20 -3.99
C PRO A 21 6.69 14.63 -3.69
N GLY A 22 6.15 14.84 -2.49
CA GLY A 22 5.50 16.07 -2.05
C GLY A 22 4.01 16.19 -2.37
N GLU A 23 3.43 15.28 -3.19
CA GLU A 23 1.99 15.22 -3.38
C GLU A 23 1.33 14.26 -2.38
N THR A 24 0.21 14.69 -1.78
CA THR A 24 -0.58 13.84 -0.89
C THR A 24 -0.98 12.53 -1.56
N VAL A 25 -0.57 11.42 -0.96
CA VAL A 25 -1.04 10.08 -1.29
C VAL A 25 -2.21 9.69 -0.41
N THR A 26 -3.30 9.22 -1.01
CA THR A 26 -4.40 8.57 -0.30
C THR A 26 -4.32 7.05 -0.52
N MET A 27 -4.49 6.29 0.56
CA MET A 27 -4.48 4.82 0.52
C MET A 27 -5.59 4.28 1.40
N TYR A 28 -6.39 3.37 0.85
CA TYR A 28 -7.44 2.65 1.58
C TYR A 28 -7.13 1.16 1.61
N VAL A 29 -7.29 0.55 2.78
CA VAL A 29 -7.10 -0.89 3.00
C VAL A 29 -8.31 -1.40 3.78
N CYS A 30 -8.93 -2.46 3.28
CA CYS A 30 -10.04 -3.10 3.99
C CYS A 30 -9.55 -3.64 5.35
N GLY A 31 -10.28 -3.31 6.42
CA GLY A 31 -10.02 -3.85 7.76
C GLY A 31 -10.65 -5.24 7.99
N PRO A 32 -10.37 -5.87 9.14
CA PRO A 32 -11.00 -7.11 9.53
C PRO A 32 -12.47 -6.89 9.94
N THR A 33 -13.30 -7.92 9.79
CA THR A 33 -14.64 -7.93 10.41
C THR A 33 -14.52 -8.30 11.89
N VAL A 34 -15.04 -7.46 12.79
CA VAL A 34 -14.73 -7.50 14.24
C VAL A 34 -15.61 -8.42 15.10
N TYR A 35 -16.11 -9.52 14.54
CA TYR A 35 -17.02 -10.42 15.27
C TYR A 35 -16.32 -11.54 16.06
N LYS A 36 -15.01 -11.75 15.84
CA LYS A 36 -14.19 -12.78 16.50
C LYS A 36 -12.74 -12.32 16.70
N PRO A 37 -11.97 -12.97 17.60
CA PRO A 37 -10.53 -12.73 17.74
C PRO A 37 -9.79 -12.88 16.41
N SER A 38 -8.79 -12.04 16.19
CA SER A 38 -7.99 -12.10 14.96
C SER A 38 -7.01 -13.26 14.97
N HIS A 39 -6.74 -13.83 13.80
CA HIS A 39 -5.65 -14.77 13.58
C HIS A 39 -4.50 -14.11 12.79
N ILE A 40 -3.34 -14.78 12.70
CA ILE A 40 -2.14 -14.25 12.05
C ILE A 40 -2.37 -13.82 10.59
N GLY A 41 -3.31 -14.46 9.89
CA GLY A 41 -3.70 -14.12 8.52
C GLY A 41 -4.26 -12.70 8.40
N HIS A 42 -4.97 -12.18 9.41
CA HIS A 42 -5.46 -10.80 9.41
C HIS A 42 -4.32 -9.77 9.47
N MET A 43 -3.15 -10.13 10.01
CA MET A 43 -2.00 -9.25 10.05
C MET A 43 -1.28 -9.13 8.70
N VAL A 44 -1.41 -10.11 7.81
CA VAL A 44 -0.66 -10.14 6.54
C VAL A 44 -0.91 -8.87 5.73
N GLY A 45 -2.19 -8.51 5.52
CA GLY A 45 -2.54 -7.27 4.83
C GLY A 45 -2.00 -6.04 5.55
N SER A 46 -2.25 -5.94 6.86
CA SER A 46 -1.85 -4.79 7.68
C SER A 46 -0.33 -4.55 7.65
N VAL A 47 0.48 -5.61 7.75
CA VAL A 47 1.95 -5.52 7.75
C VAL A 47 2.48 -5.15 6.35
N ILE A 48 1.91 -5.74 5.30
CA ILE A 48 2.29 -5.39 3.92
C ILE A 48 2.00 -3.92 3.65
N PHE A 49 0.79 -3.44 3.96
CA PHE A 49 0.41 -2.05 3.68
C PHE A 49 1.06 -1.04 4.63
N ASP A 50 1.42 -1.42 5.86
CA ASP A 50 2.29 -0.60 6.72
C ASP A 50 3.67 -0.43 6.09
N THR A 51 4.23 -1.49 5.51
CA THR A 51 5.50 -1.42 4.76
C THR A 51 5.38 -0.49 3.55
N VAL A 52 4.28 -0.58 2.79
CA VAL A 52 4.01 0.33 1.66
C VAL A 52 3.95 1.79 2.13
N LYS A 53 3.20 2.08 3.21
CA LYS A 53 3.13 3.42 3.80
C LYS A 53 4.52 3.94 4.18
N ARG A 54 5.29 3.16 4.95
CA ARG A 54 6.64 3.53 5.39
C ARG A 54 7.57 3.82 4.22
N TYR A 55 7.47 3.02 3.16
CA TYR A 55 8.30 3.19 1.98
C TYR A 55 7.92 4.46 1.19
N LEU A 56 6.63 4.75 1.05
CA LEU A 56 6.17 6.02 0.45
C LEU A 56 6.65 7.23 1.26
N THR A 57 6.53 7.19 2.58
CA THR A 57 7.05 8.26 3.47
C THR A 57 8.57 8.40 3.36
N TYR A 58 9.31 7.30 3.31
CA TYR A 58 10.77 7.33 3.10
C TYR A 58 11.17 8.00 1.78
N LEU A 59 10.41 7.76 0.72
CA LEU A 59 10.61 8.38 -0.59
C LEU A 59 10.11 9.83 -0.67
N GLY A 60 9.50 10.37 0.39
CA GLY A 60 9.01 11.75 0.45
C GLY A 60 7.69 11.98 -0.27
N TYR A 61 6.87 10.94 -0.44
CA TYR A 61 5.48 11.06 -0.88
C TYR A 61 4.55 11.44 0.28
#